data_AF-A0A7G2K150-F1
#
_entry.id   AF-A0A7G2K150-F1
#
_cell.length_a   1.000
_cell.length_b   1.000
_cell.length_c   1.000
_cell.angle_alpha   90.00
_cell.angle_beta   90.00
_cell.angle_gamma   90.00
#
_symmetry.space_group_name_H-M   'P 1'
#
loop_
_entity.id
_entity.type
_entity.pdbx_description
1 polymer ?
#
loop_
_entity_poly.entity_id
_entity_poly.type
_entity_poly.pdbx_seq_one_letter_code
_entity_poly.pdbx_strand_id
1 'polypeptide(L)'
;LRIYHNAEVGVLNNEDKLTFGEGENQAKHTVSFAENSADYWLKTENGKQYLMVKDEVILPCEEATLVGRHNYMNILAATALAQAIGINLDSIRTALRHFKGLDHRFQLVHQANGIRWINDSKATNVGSTVAALAGLYIEGKLHLLLGGDGKGADFSELAE
;
A
#
# COMPACT_ATOMS: atom_id res chain seq x y z
N LEU A 1 -15.29 2.02 -15.23
CA LEU A 1 -14.14 1.06 -15.10
C LEU A 1 -14.62 -0.40 -15.18
N ARG A 2 -14.07 -1.19 -16.13
CA ARG A 2 -14.51 -2.59 -16.39
C ARG A 2 -14.33 -3.58 -15.24
N ILE A 3 -13.37 -3.35 -14.33
CA ILE A 3 -13.08 -4.29 -13.22
C ILE A 3 -14.25 -4.45 -12.25
N TYR A 4 -15.13 -3.44 -12.15
CA TYR A 4 -16.31 -3.49 -11.28
C TYR A 4 -17.54 -4.10 -11.94
N HIS A 5 -17.49 -4.45 -13.24
CA HIS A 5 -18.63 -5.04 -13.93
C HIS A 5 -18.93 -6.42 -13.33
N ASN A 6 -20.16 -6.60 -12.85
CA ASN A 6 -20.64 -7.83 -12.18
C ASN A 6 -19.93 -8.15 -10.85
N ALA A 7 -19.17 -7.22 -10.28
CA ALA A 7 -18.58 -7.40 -8.96
C ALA A 7 -19.68 -7.37 -7.89
N GLU A 8 -19.66 -8.33 -6.97
CA GLU A 8 -20.54 -8.27 -5.79
C GLU A 8 -20.15 -7.10 -4.88
N VAL A 9 -18.84 -6.91 -4.68
CA VAL A 9 -18.27 -5.84 -3.86
C VAL A 9 -17.15 -5.15 -4.63
N GLY A 10 -17.21 -3.83 -4.72
CA GLY A 10 -16.13 -2.96 -5.18
C GLY A 10 -15.38 -2.37 -3.99
N VAL A 11 -14.05 -2.45 -4.00
CA VAL A 11 -13.18 -1.83 -2.99
C VAL A 11 -12.53 -0.59 -3.61
N LEU A 12 -12.82 0.59 -3.06
CA LEU A 12 -12.46 1.88 -3.64
C LEU A 12 -11.42 2.60 -2.79
N ASN A 13 -10.50 3.33 -3.42
CA ASN A 13 -9.56 4.20 -2.71
C ASN A 13 -10.19 5.58 -2.53
N ASN A 14 -10.57 5.97 -1.32
CA ASN A 14 -11.24 7.25 -1.05
C ASN A 14 -10.30 8.47 -1.25
N GLU A 15 -8.99 8.25 -1.39
CA GLU A 15 -8.01 9.29 -1.69
C GLU A 15 -7.80 9.50 -3.20
N ASP A 16 -8.29 8.57 -4.03
CA ASP A 16 -8.18 8.63 -5.48
C ASP A 16 -9.56 8.47 -6.14
N LYS A 17 -10.12 9.62 -6.53
CA LYS A 17 -11.43 9.71 -7.20
C LYS A 17 -11.49 8.93 -8.52
N LEU A 18 -10.36 8.71 -9.19
CA LEU A 18 -10.34 7.93 -10.43
C LEU A 18 -10.73 6.46 -10.19
N THR A 19 -10.51 5.95 -8.97
CA THR A 19 -10.89 4.58 -8.60
C THR A 19 -12.40 4.37 -8.50
N PHE A 20 -13.20 5.45 -8.41
CA PHE A 20 -14.66 5.39 -8.38
C PHE A 20 -15.27 5.14 -9.75
N GLY A 21 -14.50 5.28 -10.83
CA GLY A 21 -14.93 5.01 -12.18
C GLY A 21 -16.01 5.95 -12.71
N GLU A 22 -16.04 7.20 -12.24
CA GLU A 22 -16.88 8.31 -12.78
C GLU A 22 -18.37 7.97 -12.98
N GLY A 23 -18.95 7.15 -12.09
CA GLY A 23 -20.36 6.73 -12.18
C GLY A 23 -20.61 5.50 -13.07
N GLU A 24 -19.57 4.94 -13.68
CA GLU A 24 -19.62 3.65 -14.38
C GLU A 24 -19.34 2.45 -13.46
N ASN A 25 -19.17 2.67 -12.16
CA ASN A 25 -18.98 1.57 -11.22
C ASN A 25 -20.30 0.78 -11.09
N GLN A 26 -20.24 -0.49 -11.47
CA GLN A 26 -21.39 -1.41 -11.48
C GLN A 26 -21.30 -2.48 -10.38
N ALA A 27 -20.43 -2.30 -9.38
CA ALA A 27 -20.41 -3.20 -8.23
C ALA A 27 -21.74 -3.09 -7.47
N LYS A 28 -22.30 -4.22 -7.03
CA LYS A 28 -23.58 -4.22 -6.29
C LYS A 28 -23.47 -3.48 -4.96
N HIS A 29 -22.34 -3.65 -4.29
CA HIS A 29 -21.98 -2.95 -3.07
C HIS A 29 -20.58 -2.35 -3.20
N THR A 30 -20.32 -1.28 -2.47
CA THR A 30 -19.00 -0.65 -2.44
C THR A 30 -18.56 -0.46 -1.00
N VAL A 31 -17.27 -0.69 -0.76
CA VAL A 31 -16.58 -0.32 0.47
C VAL A 31 -15.34 0.49 0.09
N SER A 32 -14.86 1.29 1.04
CA SER A 32 -13.77 2.24 0.81
C SER A 32 -12.59 1.99 1.74
N PHE A 33 -11.38 2.28 1.27
CA PHE A 33 -10.21 2.42 2.11
C PHE A 33 -9.54 3.78 1.89
N ALA A 34 -8.96 4.35 2.92
CA ALA A 34 -8.15 5.57 2.89
C ALA A 34 -7.41 5.74 4.22
N GLU A 35 -6.57 6.76 4.35
CA GLU A 35 -6.01 7.11 5.65
C GLU A 35 -7.10 7.55 6.63
N ASN A 36 -8.07 8.33 6.16
CA ASN A 36 -9.15 8.88 6.98
C ASN A 36 -10.51 8.72 6.28
N SER A 37 -11.60 8.74 7.06
CA SER A 37 -12.97 8.83 6.56
C SER A 37 -13.34 7.77 5.50
N ALA A 38 -13.01 6.51 5.78
CA ALA A 38 -13.35 5.36 4.93
C ALA A 38 -13.79 4.16 5.79
N ASP A 39 -14.37 3.14 5.16
CA ASP A 39 -14.76 1.90 5.86
C ASP A 39 -13.54 1.20 6.45
N TYR A 40 -12.41 1.24 5.76
CA TYR A 40 -11.13 0.72 6.21
C TYR A 40 -10.14 1.88 6.29
N TRP A 41 -9.62 2.17 7.49
CA TRP A 41 -8.90 3.41 7.71
C TRP A 41 -7.80 3.32 8.77
N LEU A 42 -7.03 4.39 8.94
CA LEU A 42 -5.96 4.49 9.92
C LEU A 42 -6.36 5.36 11.11
N LYS A 43 -6.42 4.77 12.30
CA LYS A 43 -6.55 5.53 13.55
C LYS A 43 -5.16 5.87 14.08
N THR A 44 -4.92 7.14 14.40
CA THR A 44 -3.74 7.58 15.15
C THR A 44 -4.17 8.04 16.55
N GLU A 45 -3.62 7.42 17.59
CA GLU A 45 -3.94 7.72 18.98
C GLU A 45 -2.68 7.57 19.84
N ASN A 46 -2.32 8.61 20.61
CA ASN A 46 -1.13 8.65 21.45
C ASN A 46 0.18 8.28 20.71
N GLY A 47 0.31 8.71 19.45
CA GLY A 47 1.47 8.41 18.61
C GLY A 47 1.53 6.97 18.07
N LYS A 48 0.52 6.14 18.39
CA LYS A 48 0.37 4.80 17.82
C LYS A 48 -0.64 4.81 16.67
N GLN A 49 -0.40 3.98 15.67
CA GLN A 49 -1.29 3.80 14.53
C GLN A 49 -1.96 2.42 14.57
N TYR A 50 -3.23 2.37 14.19
CA TYR A 50 -4.04 1.17 14.16
C TYR A 50 -4.76 1.05 12.82
N LEU A 51 -4.76 -0.16 12.25
CA LEU A 51 -5.57 -0.52 11.11
C LEU A 51 -7.00 -0.74 11.61
N MET A 52 -7.96 -0.03 11.03
CA MET A 52 -9.36 -0.05 11.45
C MET A 52 -10.28 -0.58 10.35
N VAL A 53 -11.36 -1.25 10.74
CA VAL A 53 -12.55 -1.44 9.92
C VAL A 53 -13.75 -0.88 10.67
N LYS A 54 -14.37 0.17 10.13
CA LYS A 54 -15.38 0.98 10.81
C LYS A 54 -14.86 1.38 12.20
N ASP A 55 -15.48 0.88 13.26
CA ASP A 55 -15.12 1.16 14.65
C ASP A 55 -14.28 0.05 15.32
N GLU A 56 -13.97 -1.04 14.60
CA GLU A 56 -13.18 -2.16 15.12
C GLU A 56 -11.69 -2.04 14.74
N VAL A 57 -10.82 -2.33 15.71
CA VAL A 57 -9.38 -2.48 15.47
C VAL A 57 -9.10 -3.82 14.77
N ILE A 58 -8.56 -3.76 13.56
CA ILE A 58 -8.02 -4.94 12.86
C ILE A 58 -6.72 -5.36 13.57
N LEU A 59 -5.73 -4.45 13.62
CA LEU A 59 -4.40 -4.72 14.13
C LEU A 59 -3.65 -3.41 14.44
N PRO A 60 -2.87 -3.32 15.52
CA PRO A 60 -1.87 -2.26 15.67
C PRO A 60 -0.85 -2.30 14.52
N CYS A 61 -0.51 -1.15 13.93
CA CYS A 61 0.40 -1.12 12.78
C CYS A 61 1.79 -1.67 13.13
N GLU A 62 2.21 -1.56 14.40
CA GLU A 62 3.48 -2.11 14.92
C GLU A 62 3.54 -3.64 14.92
N GLU A 63 2.39 -4.32 14.85
CA GLU A 63 2.33 -5.79 14.73
C GLU A 63 2.31 -6.25 13.26
N ALA A 64 2.10 -5.34 12.31
CA ALA A 64 2.20 -5.67 10.90
C ALA A 64 3.67 -5.77 10.49
N THR A 65 3.97 -6.76 9.65
CA THR A 65 5.31 -6.94 9.08
C THR A 65 5.66 -5.88 8.05
N LEU A 66 4.68 -5.44 7.26
CA LEU A 66 4.84 -4.34 6.33
C LEU A 66 4.60 -3.01 7.04
N VAL A 67 5.55 -2.09 6.88
CA VAL A 67 5.52 -0.78 7.53
C VAL A 67 5.44 0.35 6.51
N GLY A 68 4.91 1.49 6.94
CA GLY A 68 4.79 2.70 6.13
C GLY A 68 3.43 2.88 5.47
N ARG A 69 3.08 4.14 5.23
CA ARG A 69 1.74 4.59 4.79
C ARG A 69 1.18 3.79 3.60
N HIS A 70 1.96 3.64 2.53
CA HIS A 70 1.52 2.93 1.32
C HIS A 70 1.23 1.45 1.60
N ASN A 71 2.02 0.80 2.48
CA ASN A 71 1.79 -0.58 2.87
C ASN A 71 0.54 -0.71 3.71
N TYR A 72 0.28 0.24 4.60
CA TYR A 72 -0.97 0.26 5.35
C TYR A 72 -2.18 0.42 4.44
N MET A 73 -2.12 1.28 3.42
CA MET A 73 -3.19 1.38 2.41
C MET A 73 -3.40 0.07 1.67
N ASN A 74 -2.32 -0.62 1.28
CA ASN A 74 -2.41 -1.95 0.67
C ASN A 74 -3.03 -2.98 1.61
N ILE A 75 -2.68 -2.95 2.90
CA ILE A 75 -3.25 -3.83 3.92
C ILE A 75 -4.75 -3.58 4.08
N LEU A 76 -5.18 -2.32 4.14
CA LEU A 76 -6.60 -1.97 4.26
C LEU A 76 -7.39 -2.45 3.03
N ALA A 77 -6.87 -2.21 1.82
CA ALA A 77 -7.49 -2.69 0.59
C ALA A 77 -7.56 -4.23 0.52
N ALA A 78 -6.48 -4.93 0.89
CA ALA A 78 -6.44 -6.39 0.93
C ALA A 78 -7.39 -6.97 1.99
N THR A 79 -7.49 -6.31 3.14
CA THR A 79 -8.42 -6.69 4.22
C THR A 79 -9.86 -6.54 3.77
N ALA A 80 -10.19 -5.43 3.10
CA ALA A 80 -11.52 -5.20 2.54
C ALA A 80 -11.93 -6.28 1.53
N LEU A 81 -11.02 -6.65 0.62
CA LEU A 81 -11.24 -7.74 -0.33
C LEU A 81 -11.43 -9.10 0.37
N ALA A 82 -10.59 -9.40 1.38
CA ALA A 82 -10.66 -10.65 2.13
C ALA A 82 -11.98 -10.79 2.92
N GLN A 83 -12.43 -9.71 3.57
CA GLN A 83 -13.70 -9.72 4.30
C GLN A 83 -14.90 -9.78 3.35
N ALA A 84 -14.83 -9.16 2.17
CA ALA A 84 -15.88 -9.22 1.15
C ALA A 84 -16.16 -10.66 0.67
N ILE A 85 -15.17 -11.56 0.75
CA ILE A 85 -15.32 -12.99 0.44
C ILE A 85 -15.47 -13.88 1.68
N GLY A 86 -15.70 -13.30 2.86
CA GLY A 86 -16.03 -14.03 4.09
C GLY A 86 -14.85 -14.54 4.91
N ILE A 87 -13.62 -14.05 4.67
CA ILE A 87 -12.48 -14.38 5.54
C ILE A 87 -12.59 -13.62 6.86
N ASN A 88 -12.50 -14.34 7.98
CA ASN A 88 -12.57 -13.73 9.30
C ASN A 88 -11.31 -12.91 9.66
N LEU A 89 -11.47 -11.94 10.56
CA LEU A 89 -10.39 -11.05 10.98
C LEU A 89 -9.23 -11.79 11.65
N ASP A 90 -9.46 -12.90 12.35
CA ASP A 90 -8.37 -13.65 13.01
C ASP A 90 -7.40 -14.30 12.02
N SER A 91 -7.93 -14.79 10.91
CA SER A 91 -7.13 -15.32 9.80
C SER A 91 -6.35 -14.20 9.11
N ILE A 92 -6.98 -13.04 8.93
CA ILE A 92 -6.33 -11.86 8.34
C ILE A 92 -5.22 -11.34 9.26
N ARG A 93 -5.49 -11.18 10.56
CA ARG A 93 -4.49 -10.80 11.58
C ARG A 93 -3.28 -11.73 11.55
N THR A 94 -3.52 -13.04 11.46
CA THR A 94 -2.45 -14.03 11.30
C THR A 94 -1.63 -13.77 10.04
N ALA A 95 -2.27 -13.59 8.88
CA ALA A 95 -1.56 -13.32 7.63
C ALA A 95 -0.73 -12.03 7.69
N LEU A 96 -1.26 -10.95 8.26
CA LEU A 96 -0.58 -9.65 8.38
C LEU A 96 0.68 -9.71 9.27
N ARG A 97 0.66 -10.54 10.32
CA ARG A 97 1.83 -10.78 11.17
C ARG A 97 2.91 -11.65 10.52
N HIS A 98 2.59 -12.39 9.46
CA HIS A 98 3.51 -13.36 8.85
C HIS A 98 3.95 -12.99 7.42
N PHE A 99 3.28 -12.06 6.74
CA PHE A 99 3.57 -11.71 5.36
C PHE A 99 4.87 -10.91 5.21
N LYS A 100 5.96 -11.57 4.84
CA LYS A 100 7.31 -10.96 4.77
C LYS A 100 7.54 -9.96 3.62
N GLY A 101 6.50 -9.57 2.90
CA GLY A 101 6.64 -8.80 1.66
C GLY A 101 6.89 -9.68 0.45
N LEU A 102 7.18 -9.02 -0.67
CA LEU A 102 7.51 -9.67 -1.94
C LEU A 102 8.99 -9.45 -2.26
N ASP A 103 9.59 -10.44 -2.91
CA ASP A 103 10.90 -10.25 -3.52
C ASP A 103 10.87 -9.03 -4.46
N HIS A 104 11.99 -8.30 -4.49
CA HIS A 104 12.20 -7.13 -5.35
C HIS A 104 11.35 -5.89 -5.03
N ARG A 105 10.64 -5.84 -3.89
CA ARG A 105 10.01 -4.62 -3.36
C ARG A 105 10.82 -4.08 -2.19
N PHE A 106 11.60 -3.03 -2.42
CA PHE A 106 12.46 -2.36 -1.43
C PHE A 106 13.27 -3.34 -0.55
N GLN A 107 13.79 -4.39 -1.17
CA GLN A 107 14.36 -5.54 -0.50
C GLN A 107 15.84 -5.30 -0.19
N LEU A 108 16.25 -5.38 1.08
CA LEU A 108 17.68 -5.41 1.42
C LEU A 108 18.29 -6.73 0.92
N VAL A 109 19.10 -6.65 -0.14
CA VAL A 109 19.76 -7.83 -0.73
C VAL A 109 21.18 -8.03 -0.22
N HIS A 110 21.83 -6.97 0.27
CA HIS A 110 23.16 -7.07 0.85
C HIS A 110 23.45 -5.90 1.80
N GLN A 111 24.19 -6.17 2.88
CA GLN A 111 24.71 -5.13 3.77
C GLN A 111 26.12 -5.48 4.22
N ALA A 112 27.08 -4.61 3.92
CA ALA A 112 28.48 -4.76 4.33
C ALA A 112 29.18 -3.40 4.32
N ASN A 113 30.18 -3.22 5.19
CA ASN A 113 31.00 -2.00 5.27
C ASN A 113 30.19 -0.70 5.38
N GLY A 114 29.06 -0.72 6.09
CA GLY A 114 28.16 0.43 6.24
C GLY A 114 27.30 0.74 5.00
N ILE A 115 27.37 -0.07 3.94
CA ILE A 115 26.60 0.11 2.70
C ILE A 115 25.41 -0.86 2.69
N ARG A 116 24.22 -0.35 2.39
CA ARG A 116 23.01 -1.14 2.15
C ARG A 116 22.74 -1.19 0.64
N TRP A 117 22.53 -2.39 0.12
CA TRP A 117 22.13 -2.64 -1.26
C TRP A 117 20.65 -3.03 -1.27
N ILE A 118 19.82 -2.18 -1.85
CA ILE A 118 18.37 -2.36 -1.91
C ILE A 118 17.96 -2.74 -3.34
N ASN A 119 17.24 -3.85 -3.49
CA ASN A 119 16.59 -4.23 -4.73
C ASN A 119 15.14 -3.78 -4.72
N ASP A 120 14.85 -2.76 -5.52
CA ASP A 120 13.50 -2.27 -5.76
C ASP A 120 13.13 -2.32 -7.26
N SER A 121 13.59 -3.37 -7.96
CA SER A 121 13.36 -3.53 -9.41
C SER A 121 11.87 -3.65 -9.81
N LYS A 122 10.95 -3.78 -8.84
CA LYS A 122 9.50 -3.69 -9.07
C LYS A 122 8.96 -2.26 -9.14
N ALA A 123 9.77 -1.24 -8.83
CA ALA A 123 9.40 0.16 -9.07
C ALA A 123 9.47 0.50 -10.57
N THR A 124 8.53 -0.05 -11.35
CA THR A 124 8.47 0.12 -12.81
C THR A 124 7.67 1.34 -13.26
N ASN A 125 7.36 2.26 -12.35
CA ASN A 125 6.69 3.54 -12.62
C ASN A 125 7.18 4.60 -11.64
N VAL A 126 7.01 5.88 -12.02
CA VAL A 126 7.49 7.05 -11.27
C VAL A 126 6.98 7.06 -9.83
N GLY A 127 5.68 6.91 -9.62
CA GLY A 127 5.08 6.92 -8.29
C GLY A 127 5.63 5.83 -7.34
N SER A 128 6.01 4.67 -7.88
CA SER A 128 6.62 3.59 -7.08
C SER A 128 8.01 3.99 -6.58
N THR A 129 8.83 4.62 -7.45
CA THR A 129 10.14 5.14 -7.06
C THR A 129 10.01 6.31 -6.09
N VAL A 130 9.07 7.24 -6.32
CA VAL A 130 8.78 8.35 -5.38
C VAL A 130 8.42 7.81 -4.00
N ALA A 131 7.54 6.81 -3.92
CA ALA A 131 7.14 6.20 -2.65
C ALA A 131 8.32 5.52 -1.93
N ALA A 132 9.24 4.90 -2.67
CA ALA A 132 10.46 4.31 -2.12
C ALA A 132 11.42 5.37 -1.55
N LEU A 133 11.57 6.50 -2.24
CA LEU A 133 12.45 7.60 -1.83
C LEU A 133 11.89 8.39 -0.63
N ALA A 134 10.58 8.67 -0.61
CA ALA A 134 9.95 9.44 0.46
C ALA A 134 10.08 8.79 1.85
N GLY A 135 10.18 7.45 1.90
CA GLY A 135 10.36 6.69 3.14
C GLY A 135 11.82 6.46 3.55
N LEU A 136 12.79 6.95 2.78
CA LEU A 136 14.18 6.54 2.92
C LEU A 136 14.98 7.52 3.80
N TYR A 137 15.48 7.01 4.93
CA TYR A 137 16.50 7.69 5.73
C TYR A 137 17.91 7.26 5.32
N ILE A 138 18.78 8.23 5.04
CA ILE A 138 20.14 8.01 4.55
C ILE A 138 21.11 8.89 5.36
N GLU A 139 21.99 8.26 6.12
CA GLU A 139 23.08 8.98 6.82
C GLU A 139 24.21 9.41 5.88
N GLY A 140 24.37 8.71 4.75
CA GLY A 140 25.40 8.94 3.74
C GLY A 140 24.85 9.37 2.39
N LYS A 141 25.44 8.83 1.32
CA LYS A 141 25.06 9.16 -0.07
C LYS A 141 24.12 8.11 -0.67
N LEU A 142 23.07 8.58 -1.34
CA LEU A 142 22.24 7.73 -2.19
C LEU A 142 22.91 7.52 -3.55
N HIS A 143 23.06 6.26 -3.95
CA HIS A 143 23.39 5.87 -5.32
C HIS A 143 22.14 5.21 -5.93
N LEU A 144 21.34 6.00 -6.65
CA LEU A 144 20.09 5.54 -7.26
C LEU A 144 20.35 5.10 -8.71
N LEU A 145 19.96 3.86 -9.04
CA LEU A 145 20.00 3.35 -10.41
C LEU A 145 18.61 3.51 -11.04
N LEU A 146 18.52 4.37 -12.06
CA LEU A 146 17.31 4.60 -12.85
C LEU A 146 17.56 4.20 -14.30
N GLY A 147 16.57 3.62 -14.96
CA GLY A 147 16.66 3.25 -16.37
C GLY A 147 15.58 2.25 -16.80
N GLY A 148 15.48 2.02 -18.12
CA GLY A 148 14.48 1.15 -18.74
C GLY A 148 13.60 1.88 -19.75
N ASP A 149 12.47 1.27 -20.11
CA ASP A 149 11.44 1.90 -20.94
C ASP A 149 10.48 2.71 -20.06
N GLY A 150 10.50 4.03 -20.25
CA GLY A 150 9.71 5.00 -19.49
C GLY A 150 8.24 5.08 -19.88
N LYS A 151 7.80 4.44 -20.97
CA LYS A 151 6.39 4.40 -21.42
C LYS A 151 5.72 5.77 -21.53
N GLY A 152 6.49 6.82 -21.85
CA GLY A 152 5.99 8.19 -21.97
C GLY A 152 5.63 8.88 -20.64
N ALA A 153 6.10 8.34 -19.50
CA ALA A 153 5.87 8.97 -18.19
C ALA A 153 6.61 10.31 -18.06
N ASP A 154 6.02 11.23 -17.29
CA ASP A 154 6.70 12.43 -16.82
C ASP A 154 7.55 12.09 -15.60
N PHE A 155 8.84 12.36 -15.66
CA PHE A 155 9.81 12.07 -14.59
C PHE A 155 10.05 13.27 -13.67
N SER A 156 9.39 14.41 -13.90
CA SER A 156 9.59 15.64 -13.13
C SER A 156 9.34 15.44 -11.64
N GLU A 157 8.42 14.54 -11.28
CA GLU A 157 8.15 14.16 -9.88
C GLU A 157 9.36 13.54 -9.15
N LEU A 158 10.37 13.02 -9.86
CA LEU A 158 11.58 12.48 -9.24
C LEU A 158 12.63 13.55 -8.90
N ALA A 159 12.43 14.78 -9.37
CA ALA A 159 13.36 15.88 -9.14
C ALA A 159 13.12 16.62 -7.81
N GLU A 160 11.96 16.40 -7.18
CA GLU A 160 11.56 16.97 -5.88
C GLU A 160 12.15 16.17 -4.70
#